data_AF-A0A819H1N3-F1
#
_entry.id   AF-A0A819H1N3-F1
#
_cell.length_a   1.000
_cell.length_b   1.000
_cell.length_c   1.000
_cell.angle_alpha   90.00
_cell.angle_beta   90.00
_cell.angle_gamma   90.00
#
_symmetry.space_group_name_H-M   'P 1'
#
loop_
_entity.id
_entity.type
_entity.pdbx_description
1 polymer ?
#
loop_
_entity_poly.entity_id
_entity_poly.type
_entity_poly.pdbx_seq_one_letter_code
_entity_poly.pdbx_strand_id
1 'polypeptide(L)'
;VSHIACILENGSVLVVGGYDTNALATAEIYNPTANIWTYTASMHYARQSPTISVLSDGKILVAGGDNSGSLKTAELYDPSSSTWTVTGSMNCARNGHVASVLANGNVLVTGGVFNSSIYLNSAELY
;
A
#
# COMPACT_ATOMS: atom_id res chain seq x y z
N VAL A 1 3.71 -8.08 12.41
CA VAL A 1 4.40 -8.50 11.17
C VAL A 1 3.37 -8.57 10.05
N SER A 2 3.13 -7.45 9.36
CA SER A 2 2.11 -7.33 8.28
C SER A 2 2.46 -6.18 7.32
N HIS A 3 3.73 -5.80 7.26
CA HIS A 3 4.24 -4.73 6.41
C HIS A 3 4.32 -5.22 4.97
N ILE A 4 4.33 -4.28 4.02
CA ILE A 4 4.62 -4.58 2.62
C ILE A 4 5.79 -3.73 2.15
N ALA A 5 6.53 -4.22 1.17
CA ALA A 5 7.70 -3.54 0.64
C ALA A 5 7.77 -3.60 -0.88
N CYS A 6 8.39 -2.60 -1.50
CA CYS A 6 8.72 -2.59 -2.92
C CYS A 6 10.09 -1.96 -3.17
N ILE A 7 10.69 -2.28 -4.32
CA ILE A 7 11.91 -1.64 -4.79
C ILE A 7 11.52 -0.37 -5.54
N LEU A 8 12.18 0.75 -5.20
CA LEU A 8 12.08 2.03 -5.90
C LEU A 8 13.02 2.06 -7.11
N GLU A 9 12.80 2.96 -8.06
CA GLU A 9 13.61 3.08 -9.28
C GLU A 9 15.12 3.25 -9.01
N ASN A 10 15.47 3.91 -7.90
CA ASN A 10 16.86 4.11 -7.49
C ASN A 10 17.49 2.89 -6.77
N GLY A 11 16.79 1.75 -6.69
CA GLY A 11 17.23 0.53 -6.03
C GLY A 11 17.06 0.50 -4.51
N SER A 12 16.54 1.57 -3.90
CA SER A 12 16.19 1.57 -2.47
C SER A 12 14.89 0.79 -2.25
N VAL A 13 14.65 0.33 -1.02
CA VAL A 13 13.44 -0.43 -0.67
C VAL A 13 12.54 0.45 0.19
N LEU A 14 11.32 0.69 -0.26
CA LEU A 14 10.28 1.30 0.55
C LEU A 14 9.55 0.20 1.33
N VAL A 15 9.40 0.36 2.64
CA VAL A 15 8.62 -0.50 3.52
C VAL A 15 7.54 0.33 4.20
N VAL A 16 6.29 -0.16 4.20
CA VAL A 16 5.14 0.63 4.64
C VAL A 16 4.16 -0.18 5.48
N GLY A 17 3.45 0.53 6.35
CA GLY A 17 2.33 0.01 7.12
C GLY A 17 2.78 -0.95 8.20
N GLY A 18 1.98 -2.00 8.43
CA GLY A 18 2.25 -3.10 9.35
C GLY A 18 1.50 -3.00 10.68
N TYR A 19 1.92 -3.81 11.66
CA TYR A 19 1.21 -3.97 12.92
C TYR A 19 2.18 -4.18 14.08
N ASP A 20 2.03 -3.35 15.11
CA ASP A 20 2.70 -3.47 16.41
C ASP A 20 1.68 -3.82 17.52
N THR A 21 1.25 -2.84 18.31
CA THR A 21 0.04 -2.89 19.13
C THR A 21 -1.18 -2.47 18.32
N ASN A 22 -0.99 -1.65 17.27
CA ASN A 22 -2.01 -1.19 16.34
C ASN A 22 -1.49 -1.28 14.90
N ALA A 23 -2.37 -1.05 13.92
CA ALA A 23 -1.91 -0.80 12.56
C ALA A 23 -0.99 0.43 12.52
N LEU A 24 0.02 0.40 11.66
CA LEU A 24 1.02 1.46 11.55
C LEU A 24 0.80 2.29 10.29
N ALA A 25 1.06 3.60 10.40
CA ALA A 25 1.10 4.54 9.26
C ALA A 25 2.53 4.83 8.79
N THR A 26 3.52 4.26 9.47
CA THR A 26 4.93 4.55 9.21
C THR A 26 5.37 4.00 7.85
N ALA A 27 6.31 4.70 7.26
CA ALA A 27 7.00 4.30 6.06
C ALA A 27 8.49 4.60 6.22
N GLU A 28 9.32 3.65 5.81
CA GLU A 28 10.77 3.73 5.90
C GLU A 28 11.42 3.28 4.59
N ILE A 29 12.57 3.87 4.28
CA ILE A 29 13.38 3.51 3.13
C ILE A 29 14.68 2.87 3.61
N TYR A 30 14.99 1.71 3.06
CA TYR A 30 16.30 1.10 3.15
C TYR A 30 17.13 1.42 1.92
N ASN A 31 18.28 2.06 2.12
CA ASN A 31 19.29 2.23 1.08
C ASN A 31 20.32 1.08 1.19
N PRO A 32 20.33 0.12 0.26
CA PRO A 32 21.23 -1.03 0.33
C PRO A 32 22.71 -0.66 0.09
N THR A 33 23.00 0.45 -0.59
CA THR A 33 24.37 0.90 -0.84
C THR A 33 25.00 1.49 0.41
N ALA A 34 24.23 2.29 1.15
CA ALA A 34 24.68 2.90 2.40
C ALA A 34 24.46 1.99 3.62
N ASN A 35 23.62 0.95 3.49
CA ASN A 35 23.13 0.11 4.57
C ASN A 35 22.46 0.91 5.70
N ILE A 36 21.58 1.84 5.33
CA ILE A 36 20.90 2.76 6.25
C ILE A 36 19.39 2.67 6.04
N TRP A 37 18.66 2.66 7.16
CA TRP A 37 17.22 2.87 7.21
C TRP A 37 16.91 4.32 7.54
N THR A 38 15.93 4.90 6.87
CA THR A 38 15.49 6.28 7.12
C THR A 38 13.97 6.35 7.08
N TYR A 39 13.37 6.93 8.11
CA TYR A 39 11.94 7.22 8.09
C TYR A 39 11.61 8.26 7.02
N THR A 40 10.52 8.03 6.30
CA THR A 40 9.93 9.01 5.39
C THR A 40 8.71 9.67 6.02
N ALA A 41 7.99 10.51 5.28
CA ALA A 41 6.67 10.93 5.71
C ALA A 41 5.77 9.71 5.97
N SER A 42 4.92 9.80 6.99
CA SER A 42 3.91 8.76 7.26
C SER A 42 2.76 8.84 6.27
N MET A 43 2.11 7.69 6.04
CA MET A 43 0.78 7.63 5.43
C MET A 43 -0.24 8.38 6.30
N HIS A 44 -1.34 8.83 5.67
CA HIS A 44 -2.47 9.44 6.38
C HIS A 44 -3.28 8.41 7.15
N TYR A 45 -3.36 7.17 6.64
CA TYR A 45 -4.06 6.09 7.28
C TYR A 45 -3.12 4.95 7.65
N ALA A 46 -3.13 4.61 8.93
CA ALA A 46 -2.51 3.39 9.41
C ALA A 46 -3.17 2.15 8.80
N ARG A 47 -2.36 1.19 8.36
CA ARG A 47 -2.83 -0.02 7.70
C ARG A 47 -1.87 -1.19 7.90
N GLN A 48 -2.42 -2.37 8.14
CA GLN A 48 -1.72 -3.65 8.06
C GLN A 48 -2.23 -4.46 6.86
N SER A 49 -1.38 -5.32 6.30
CA SER A 49 -1.73 -6.16 5.15
C SER A 49 -2.33 -5.41 3.94
N PRO A 50 -1.82 -4.21 3.56
CA PRO A 50 -2.24 -3.58 2.32
C PRO A 50 -1.60 -4.26 1.10
N THR A 51 -2.01 -3.86 -0.11
CA THR A 51 -1.27 -4.15 -1.33
C THR A 51 -0.40 -2.96 -1.74
N ILE A 52 0.68 -3.24 -2.50
CA ILE A 52 1.58 -2.22 -3.05
C ILE A 52 1.67 -2.42 -4.58
N SER A 53 1.66 -1.32 -5.33
CA SER A 53 1.74 -1.32 -6.78
C SER A 53 2.68 -0.21 -7.24
N VAL A 54 3.76 -0.57 -7.93
CA VAL A 54 4.69 0.37 -8.56
C VAL A 54 4.11 0.79 -9.90
N LEU A 55 3.79 2.08 -10.04
CA LEU A 55 3.18 2.62 -11.25
C LEU A 55 4.23 3.00 -12.29
N SER A 56 3.81 3.16 -13.54
CA SER A 56 4.70 3.48 -14.67
C SER A 56 5.38 4.85 -14.57
N ASP A 57 4.87 5.74 -13.72
CA ASP A 57 5.45 7.06 -13.45
C ASP A 57 6.34 7.07 -12.19
N GLY A 58 6.68 5.89 -11.66
CA GLY A 58 7.54 5.70 -10.50
C GLY A 58 6.84 5.92 -9.15
N LYS A 59 5.57 6.35 -9.13
CA LYS A 59 4.79 6.47 -7.89
C LYS A 59 4.36 5.11 -7.38
N ILE A 60 4.12 5.03 -6.08
CA ILE A 60 3.75 3.79 -5.41
C ILE A 60 2.33 3.92 -4.87
N LEU A 61 1.41 3.10 -5.38
CA LEU A 61 0.05 3.00 -4.84
C LEU A 61 0.03 1.96 -3.70
N VAL A 62 -0.47 2.37 -2.55
CA VAL A 62 -0.76 1.48 -1.42
C VAL A 62 -2.27 1.47 -1.19
N ALA A 63 -2.89 0.30 -1.28
CA ALA A 63 -4.35 0.18 -1.27
C ALA A 63 -4.86 -0.83 -0.23
N GLY A 64 -5.96 -0.45 0.42
CA GLY A 64 -6.69 -1.28 1.37
C GLY A 64 -5.85 -1.70 2.57
N GLY A 65 -6.03 -2.95 2.98
CA GLY A 65 -5.49 -3.47 4.23
C GLY A 65 -6.50 -3.31 5.36
N ASP A 66 -6.01 -3.36 6.58
CA ASP A 66 -6.82 -3.45 7.79
C ASP A 66 -6.31 -2.49 8.86
N ASN A 67 -7.23 -1.98 9.68
CA ASN A 67 -6.91 -1.31 10.93
C ASN A 67 -7.90 -1.75 12.01
N SER A 68 -8.93 -0.96 12.29
CA SER A 68 -10.09 -1.37 13.10
C SER A 68 -11.16 -2.09 12.25
N GLY A 69 -10.74 -2.64 11.11
CA GLY A 69 -11.56 -3.17 10.03
C GLY A 69 -10.92 -2.92 8.67
N SER A 70 -11.42 -3.59 7.63
CA SER A 70 -10.90 -3.46 6.27
C SER A 70 -11.01 -2.02 5.77
N LEU A 71 -10.01 -1.60 5.01
CA LEU A 71 -9.90 -0.26 4.45
C LEU A 71 -10.28 -0.28 2.97
N LYS A 72 -10.97 0.78 2.53
CA LYS A 72 -11.17 1.09 1.10
C LYS A 72 -10.23 2.19 0.61
N THR A 73 -9.52 2.85 1.51
CA THR A 73 -8.64 3.98 1.18
C THR A 73 -7.38 3.51 0.48
N ALA A 74 -6.88 4.34 -0.43
CA ALA A 74 -5.60 4.17 -1.06
C ALA A 74 -4.80 5.48 -1.00
N GLU A 75 -3.48 5.35 -1.01
CA GLU A 75 -2.55 6.47 -0.94
C GLU A 75 -1.43 6.27 -1.94
N LEU A 76 -0.99 7.37 -2.55
CA LEU A 76 0.16 7.42 -3.44
C LEU A 76 1.37 7.97 -2.69
N TYR A 77 2.47 7.24 -2.75
CA TYR A 77 3.78 7.77 -2.39
C TYR A 77 4.50 8.25 -3.64
N ASP A 78 4.96 9.49 -3.60
CA ASP A 78 5.85 10.07 -4.60
C ASP A 78 7.29 10.04 -4.07
N PRO A 79 8.17 9.19 -4.61
CA PRO A 79 9.56 9.11 -4.16
C PRO A 79 10.35 10.40 -4.39
N SER A 80 9.96 11.24 -5.36
CA SER A 80 10.71 12.46 -5.72
C SER A 80 10.57 13.56 -4.67
N SER A 81 9.39 13.66 -4.05
CA SER A 81 9.09 14.59 -2.97
C SER A 81 9.06 13.92 -1.59
N SER A 82 9.14 12.59 -1.53
CA SER A 82 8.95 11.80 -0.31
C SER A 82 7.64 12.10 0.42
N THR A 83 6.57 12.31 -0.34
CA THR A 83 5.25 12.67 0.20
C THR A 83 4.21 11.60 -0.08
N TRP A 84 3.29 11.44 0.86
CA TRP A 84 2.06 10.68 0.68
C TRP A 84 0.91 11.59 0.27
N THR A 85 0.02 11.10 -0.60
CA THR A 85 -1.21 11.79 -0.98
C THR A 85 -2.37 10.80 -0.97
N VAL A 86 -3.44 11.13 -0.26
CA VAL A 86 -4.70 10.37 -0.32
C VAL A 86 -5.28 10.50 -1.72
N THR A 87 -5.63 9.37 -2.33
CA THR A 87 -6.21 9.32 -3.69
C THR A 87 -7.62 8.73 -3.63
N GLY A 88 -8.17 8.33 -4.78
CA GLY A 88 -9.46 7.64 -4.87
C GLY A 88 -9.57 6.45 -3.91
N SER A 89 -10.79 6.04 -3.60
CA SER A 89 -11.04 4.85 -2.79
C SER A 89 -11.56 3.72 -3.65
N MET A 90 -11.25 2.49 -3.25
CA MET A 90 -11.93 1.30 -3.74
C MET A 90 -13.43 1.37 -3.45
N ASN A 91 -14.24 0.72 -4.30
CA ASN A 91 -15.68 0.59 -4.14
C ASN A 91 -16.04 -0.23 -2.90
N CYS A 92 -15.23 -1.23 -2.58
CA CYS A 92 -15.37 -2.05 -1.37
C CYS A 92 -14.12 -1.96 -0.51
N ALA A 93 -14.29 -2.02 0.81
CA ALA A 93 -13.17 -2.15 1.72
C ALA A 93 -12.62 -3.58 1.67
N ARG A 94 -11.29 -3.73 1.62
CA ARG A 94 -10.65 -5.04 1.40
C ARG A 94 -9.34 -5.14 2.17
N ASN A 95 -9.14 -6.26 2.86
CA ASN A 95 -7.81 -6.74 3.24
C ASN A 95 -7.54 -8.12 2.61
N GLY A 96 -6.28 -8.56 2.54
CA GLY A 96 -5.92 -9.85 1.95
C GLY A 96 -6.29 -10.02 0.46
N HIS A 97 -6.50 -8.90 -0.25
CA HIS A 97 -6.76 -8.88 -1.69
C HIS A 97 -5.44 -8.89 -2.47
N VAL A 98 -5.53 -9.07 -3.78
CA VAL A 98 -4.40 -8.93 -4.71
C VAL A 98 -4.63 -7.69 -5.58
N ALA A 99 -3.55 -6.97 -5.88
CA ALA A 99 -3.53 -5.86 -6.82
C ALA A 99 -2.52 -6.18 -7.95
N SER A 100 -2.87 -5.85 -9.18
CA SER A 100 -2.00 -6.05 -10.35
C SER A 100 -2.05 -4.82 -11.25
N VAL A 101 -0.89 -4.23 -11.53
CA VAL A 101 -0.75 -3.13 -12.48
C VAL A 101 -0.92 -3.68 -13.89
N LEU A 102 -1.84 -3.11 -14.64
CA LEU A 102 -2.15 -3.47 -16.02
C LEU A 102 -1.27 -2.67 -16.99
N ALA A 103 -1.16 -3.16 -18.23
CA ALA A 103 -0.34 -2.52 -19.27
C ALA A 103 -0.78 -1.07 -19.61
N ASN A 104 -2.03 -0.72 -19.31
CA ASN A 104 -2.55 0.64 -19.51
C ASN A 104 -2.35 1.56 -18.28
N GLY A 105 -1.69 1.09 -17.22
CA GLY A 105 -1.42 1.84 -15.99
C GLY A 105 -2.48 1.72 -14.91
N ASN A 106 -3.64 1.12 -15.19
CA ASN A 106 -4.68 0.88 -14.17
C ASN A 106 -4.25 -0.23 -13.22
N VAL A 107 -4.83 -0.25 -12.02
CA VAL A 107 -4.60 -1.31 -11.03
C VAL A 107 -5.84 -2.18 -10.91
N LEU A 108 -5.75 -3.44 -11.32
CA LEU A 108 -6.81 -4.43 -11.09
C LEU A 108 -6.71 -4.96 -9.67
N VAL A 109 -7.78 -4.78 -8.89
CA VAL A 109 -7.90 -5.32 -7.54
C VAL A 109 -8.89 -6.47 -7.54
N THR A 110 -8.51 -7.62 -7.00
CA THR A 110 -9.35 -8.83 -6.98
C THR A 110 -9.45 -9.44 -5.59
N GLY A 111 -10.67 -9.83 -5.21
CA GLY A 111 -10.93 -10.60 -4.01
C GLY A 111 -10.67 -9.84 -2.71
N GLY A 112 -10.20 -10.57 -1.70
CA GLY A 112 -10.01 -10.11 -0.33
C GLY A 112 -11.22 -10.36 0.56
N VAL A 113 -11.15 -9.84 1.78
CA VAL A 113 -12.25 -9.90 2.76
C VAL A 113 -12.66 -8.50 3.18
N PHE A 114 -13.96 -8.32 3.38
CA PHE A 114 -14.52 -7.08 3.91
C PHE A 114 -14.52 -7.10 5.44
N ASN A 115 -14.84 -8.24 6.04
CA ASN A 115 -14.72 -8.52 7.47
C ASN A 115 -14.59 -10.04 7.70
N SER A 116 -14.56 -10.48 8.96
CA SER A 116 -14.37 -11.90 9.33
C SER A 116 -15.42 -12.87 8.79
N SER A 117 -16.55 -12.37 8.27
CA SER A 117 -17.65 -13.19 7.73
C SER A 117 -17.91 -12.98 6.23
N ILE A 118 -17.29 -11.99 5.60
CA ILE A 118 -17.58 -11.60 4.21
C ILE A 118 -16.31 -11.67 3.36
N TYR A 119 -16.24 -12.70 2.52
CA TYR A 119 -15.25 -12.87 1.47
C TYR A 119 -15.76 -12.24 0.18
N LEU A 120 -14.91 -11.45 -0.47
CA LEU A 120 -15.25 -10.79 -1.72
C LEU A 120 -14.92 -11.69 -2.90
N ASN A 121 -15.89 -11.91 -3.77
CA ASN A 121 -15.72 -12.51 -5.10
C ASN A 121 -15.72 -11.45 -6.21
N SER A 122 -15.61 -10.16 -5.84
CA SER A 122 -15.61 -9.04 -6.76
C SER A 122 -14.19 -8.61 -7.14
N ALA A 123 -14.08 -8.04 -8.34
CA ALA A 123 -12.91 -7.31 -8.81
C ALA A 123 -13.30 -5.87 -9.15
N GLU A 124 -12.33 -4.96 -9.09
CA GLU A 124 -12.50 -3.58 -9.53
C GLU A 124 -11.22 -3.07 -10.20
N LEU A 125 -11.39 -2.13 -11.13
CA LEU A 125 -10.28 -1.34 -11.64
C LEU A 125 -10.16 -0.08 -10.79
N TYR A 126 -8.93 0.19 -10.39
CA TYR A 126 -8.50 1.41 -9.73
C TYR A 126 -7.66 2.24 -10.69
#